data_AF-A0A3Q9G0E2-F1
#
_entry.id   AF-A0A3Q9G0E2-F1
#
_cell.length_a   1.000
_cell.length_b   1.000
_cell.length_c   1.000
_cell.angle_alpha   90.00
_cell.angle_beta   90.00
_cell.angle_gamma   90.00
#
_symmetry.space_group_name_H-M   'P 1'
#
loop_
_entity.id
_entity.type
_entity.pdbx_description
1 polymer ?
#
loop_
_entity_poly.entity_id
_entity_poly.type
_entity_poly.pdbx_seq_one_letter_code
_entity_poly.pdbx_strand_id
1 'polypeptide(L)'
;MSTLTIDTSTVSVIALVGEKTIVRRSPDSRHHAETLAPLVDEIVTEAGETPDLIVAGTGPAAFTGLRAGLVTARVLARSWNIPIVGIGSLEIIGRAALDHAPGVGRDVHGDADTPQTDNATGALHDPAP
;
A
#
# COMPACT_ATOMS: atom_id res chain seq x y z
N MET A 1 -17.67 7.37 4.02
CA MET A 1 -16.67 6.48 4.60
C MET A 1 -15.30 7.04 4.25
N SER A 2 -14.51 7.44 5.25
CA SER A 2 -13.18 8.00 5.07
C SER A 2 -12.09 7.11 5.66
N THR A 3 -10.96 7.01 4.96
CA THR A 3 -9.83 6.15 5.31
C THR A 3 -8.58 6.98 5.51
N LEU A 4 -7.94 6.85 6.67
CA LEU A 4 -6.65 7.46 6.96
C LEU A 4 -5.53 6.49 6.56
N THR A 5 -4.68 6.88 5.61
CA THR A 5 -3.50 6.12 5.20
C THR A 5 -2.25 6.67 5.88
N ILE A 6 -1.36 5.79 6.32
CA ILE A 6 -0.08 6.12 6.95
C ILE A 6 1.02 5.29 6.28
N ASP A 7 1.92 5.94 5.54
CA ASP A 7 3.09 5.31 4.95
C ASP A 7 4.38 6.02 5.44
N THR A 8 5.35 5.23 5.88
CA THR A 8 6.66 5.69 6.37
C THR A 8 7.81 4.95 5.69
N SER A 9 7.55 4.38 4.51
CA SER A 9 8.51 3.57 3.77
C SER A 9 9.65 4.37 3.15
N THR A 10 9.40 5.65 2.86
CA THR A 10 10.37 6.58 2.26
C THR A 10 10.43 7.89 3.03
N VAL A 11 9.36 8.68 2.97
CA VAL A 11 9.05 9.83 3.84
C VAL A 11 7.73 9.54 4.56
N SER A 12 7.45 10.26 5.64
CA SER A 12 6.14 10.16 6.27
C SER A 12 5.09 10.79 5.36
N VAL A 13 4.13 10.00 4.89
CA VAL A 13 2.98 10.45 4.10
C VAL A 13 1.71 10.02 4.81
N ILE A 14 0.81 10.99 5.03
CA ILE A 14 -0.50 10.77 5.61
C ILE A 14 -1.53 11.28 4.60
N ALA A 15 -2.57 10.49 4.34
CA ALA A 15 -3.70 10.96 3.56
C ALA A 15 -5.02 10.55 4.20
N LEU A 16 -6.03 11.41 4.09
CA LEU A 16 -7.41 11.04 4.32
C LEU A 16 -8.09 10.90 2.96
N VAL A 17 -8.67 9.73 2.70
CA VAL A 17 -9.38 9.41 1.46
C VAL A 17 -10.85 9.20 1.79
N GLY A 18 -11.70 10.13 1.36
CA GLY A 18 -13.15 10.07 1.51
C GLY A 18 -13.83 10.81 0.36
N GLU A 19 -14.83 11.65 0.67
CA GLU A 19 -15.43 12.55 -0.34
C GLU A 19 -14.41 13.53 -0.93
N LYS A 20 -13.45 13.95 -0.10
CA LYS A 20 -12.29 14.73 -0.50
C LYS A 20 -11.04 13.98 -0.08
N THR A 21 -9.97 14.17 -0.86
CA THR A 21 -8.65 13.64 -0.51
C THR A 21 -7.79 14.78 0.02
N ILE A 22 -7.30 14.61 1.24
CA ILE A 22 -6.34 15.53 1.88
C ILE A 22 -5.05 14.76 2.06
N VAL A 23 -3.92 15.34 1.62
CA VAL A 23 -2.60 14.71 1.71
C VAL A 23 -1.64 15.64 2.43
N ARG A 24 -0.82 15.07 3.30
CA ARG A 24 0.31 15.72 3.95
C ARG A 24 1.53 14.82 3.89
N ARG A 25 2.70 15.43 3.75
CA ARG A 25 3.98 14.72 3.75
C ARG A 25 5.01 15.46 4.59
N SER A 26 5.87 14.71 5.26
CA SER A 26 7.02 15.29 5.92
C SER A 26 7.98 15.92 4.91
N PRO A 27 8.59 17.08 5.22
CA PRO A 27 9.64 17.67 4.39
C PRO A 27 10.97 16.91 4.44
N ASP A 28 11.18 16.02 5.44
CA ASP A 28 12.42 15.26 5.62
C ASP A 28 12.14 13.82 6.11
N SER A 29 13.04 12.91 5.77
CA SER A 29 13.09 11.52 6.22
C SER A 29 13.74 11.34 7.61
N ARG A 30 14.46 12.34 8.13
CA ARG A 30 15.21 12.16 9.40
C ARG A 30 14.34 12.16 10.67
N HIS A 31 13.12 12.71 10.61
CA HIS A 31 12.24 12.90 11.77
C HIS A 31 10.86 12.25 11.56
N HIS A 32 10.83 10.98 11.15
CA HIS A 32 9.56 10.29 10.87
C HIS A 32 8.62 10.30 12.07
N ALA A 33 9.09 9.91 13.26
CA ALA A 33 8.23 9.77 14.44
C ALA A 33 7.64 11.12 14.89
N GLU A 34 8.44 12.18 14.86
CA GLU A 34 8.04 13.52 15.34
C GLU A 34 7.05 14.21 14.39
N THR A 35 7.08 13.86 13.10
CA THR A 35 6.20 14.46 12.09
C THR A 35 4.84 13.77 11.99
N LEU A 36 4.71 12.51 12.41
CA LEU A 36 3.46 11.75 12.23
C LEU A 36 2.26 12.36 12.96
N ALA A 37 2.40 12.67 14.25
CA ALA A 37 1.29 13.19 15.03
C ALA A 37 0.81 14.57 14.54
N PRO A 38 1.69 15.56 14.26
CA PRO A 38 1.28 16.82 13.66
C PRO A 38 0.56 16.66 12.31
N LEU A 39 1.08 15.83 11.40
CA LEU A 39 0.46 15.64 10.08
C LEU A 39 -0.93 15.01 10.17
N VAL A 40 -1.14 14.10 11.12
CA VAL A 40 -2.46 13.50 11.39
C VAL A 40 -3.42 14.55 11.96
N ASP A 41 -2.97 15.34 12.93
CA ASP A 41 -3.78 16.39 13.57
C ASP A 41 -4.24 17.45 12.56
N GLU A 42 -3.34 17.90 11.67
CA GLU A 42 -3.67 18.81 10.57
C GLU A 42 -4.79 18.25 9.68
N ILE A 43 -4.68 16.97 9.29
CA ILE A 43 -5.64 16.33 8.38
C ILE A 43 -7.00 16.15 9.05
N VAL A 44 -7.02 15.65 10.29
CA VAL A 44 -8.27 15.42 11.04
C VAL A 44 -8.96 16.75 11.33
N THR A 45 -8.20 17.79 11.67
CA THR A 45 -8.73 19.14 11.90
C THR A 45 -9.31 19.74 10.62
N GLU A 46 -8.60 19.63 9.49
CA GLU A 46 -9.08 20.12 8.19
C GLU A 46 -10.33 19.38 7.72
N ALA A 47 -10.37 18.05 7.91
CA ALA A 47 -11.51 17.23 7.54
C ALA A 47 -12.73 17.47 8.44
N GLY A 48 -12.50 17.81 9.71
CA GLY A 48 -13.55 17.98 10.72
C GLY A 48 -14.21 16.65 11.13
N GLU A 49 -13.58 15.52 10.86
CA GLU A 49 -14.11 14.18 11.16
C GLU A 49 -13.02 13.20 11.58
N THR A 50 -13.41 12.17 12.34
CA THR A 50 -12.55 11.01 12.62
C THR A 50 -12.72 9.98 11.49
N PRO A 51 -11.63 9.40 10.96
CA PRO A 51 -11.72 8.40 9.90
C PRO A 51 -12.44 7.12 10.37
N ASP A 52 -13.04 6.39 9.43
CA ASP A 52 -13.70 5.10 9.68
C ASP A 52 -12.72 3.92 9.68
N LEU A 53 -11.56 4.08 9.05
CA LEU A 53 -10.55 3.04 8.84
C LEU A 53 -9.15 3.64 8.83
N ILE A 54 -8.17 2.91 9.39
CA ILE A 54 -6.75 3.19 9.19
C ILE A 54 -6.13 2.15 8.27
N VAL A 55 -5.34 2.60 7.29
CA VAL A 55 -4.48 1.76 6.46
C VAL A 55 -3.02 2.14 6.72
N ALA A 56 -2.19 1.16 7.06
CA ALA A 56 -0.76 1.38 7.31
C ALA A 56 0.11 0.62 6.31
N GLY A 57 1.11 1.30 5.74
CA GLY A 57 2.14 0.68 4.92
C GLY A 57 3.03 -0.23 5.77
N THR A 58 3.20 -1.49 5.37
CA THR A 58 4.00 -2.49 6.11
C THR A 58 5.41 -2.67 5.55
N GLY A 59 5.84 -1.82 4.62
CA GLY A 59 7.16 -1.87 4.01
C GLY A 59 7.23 -2.72 2.74
N PRO A 60 8.42 -3.00 2.21
CA PRO A 60 9.74 -2.88 2.85
C PRO A 60 10.19 -1.43 3.09
N ALA A 61 10.93 -1.19 4.18
CA ALA A 61 11.37 0.13 4.62
C ALA A 61 12.49 0.05 5.68
N ALA A 62 13.15 1.18 5.97
CA ALA A 62 14.07 1.27 7.10
C ALA A 62 13.34 1.00 8.44
N PHE A 63 13.95 0.20 9.32
CA PHE A 63 13.31 -0.32 10.54
C PHE A 63 12.71 0.77 11.44
N THR A 64 13.45 1.86 11.66
CA THR A 64 13.02 2.95 12.55
C THR A 64 11.78 3.68 12.03
N GLY A 65 11.76 4.01 10.74
CA GLY A 65 10.62 4.69 10.10
C GLY A 65 9.38 3.82 10.11
N LEU A 66 9.52 2.56 9.69
CA LEU A 66 8.42 1.60 9.62
C LEU A 66 7.77 1.36 10.99
N ARG A 67 8.60 1.17 12.03
CA ARG A 67 8.08 0.97 13.39
C ARG A 67 7.30 2.19 13.87
N ALA A 68 7.80 3.40 13.61
CA ALA A 68 7.10 4.62 14.00
C ALA A 68 5.71 4.71 13.34
N GLY A 69 5.62 4.48 12.02
CA GLY A 69 4.34 4.47 11.30
C GLY A 69 3.35 3.43 11.84
N LEU A 70 3.79 2.18 12.00
CA LEU A 70 2.93 1.08 12.47
C LEU A 70 2.45 1.26 13.91
N VAL A 71 3.31 1.78 14.80
CA VAL A 71 2.93 2.06 16.19
C VAL A 71 1.92 3.20 16.24
N THR A 72 2.15 4.29 15.50
CA THR A 72 1.20 5.41 15.41
C THR A 72 -0.16 4.93 14.92
N ALA A 73 -0.19 4.17 13.82
CA ALA A 73 -1.43 3.63 13.26
C ALA A 73 -2.18 2.77 14.29
N ARG A 74 -1.48 1.88 15.01
CA ARG A 74 -2.07 1.02 16.06
C ARG A 74 -2.65 1.85 17.20
N VAL A 75 -1.95 2.88 17.65
CA VAL A 75 -2.39 3.75 18.75
C VAL A 75 -3.63 4.52 18.34
N LEU A 76 -3.62 5.15 17.16
CA LEU A 76 -4.78 5.88 16.64
C LEU A 76 -6.01 5.00 16.47
N ALA A 77 -5.85 3.81 15.88
CA ALA A 77 -6.94 2.85 15.70
C ALA A 77 -7.59 2.46 17.03
N ARG A 78 -6.77 2.24 18.07
CA ARG A 78 -7.25 1.97 19.43
C ARG A 78 -7.93 3.18 20.06
N SER A 79 -7.35 4.37 19.94
CA SER A 79 -7.90 5.60 20.52
C SER A 79 -9.25 6.00 19.92
N TRP A 80 -9.40 5.82 18.61
CA TRP A 80 -10.65 6.11 17.89
C TRP A 80 -11.60 4.92 17.83
N ASN A 81 -11.18 3.75 18.32
CA ASN A 81 -11.94 2.50 18.29
C ASN A 81 -12.41 2.13 16.85
N ILE A 82 -11.49 2.19 15.90
CA ILE A 82 -11.72 1.90 14.48
C ILE A 82 -10.80 0.78 13.97
N PRO A 83 -11.19 0.05 12.91
CA PRO A 83 -10.34 -0.97 12.31
C PRO A 83 -9.03 -0.42 11.75
N ILE A 84 -8.03 -1.30 11.65
CA ILE A 84 -6.75 -1.04 10.99
C ILE A 84 -6.36 -2.20 10.08
N VAL A 85 -5.87 -1.89 8.88
CA VAL A 85 -5.35 -2.84 7.89
C VAL A 85 -3.91 -2.49 7.54
N GLY A 86 -3.05 -3.50 7.40
CA GLY A 86 -1.69 -3.34 6.88
C GLY A 86 -1.63 -3.74 5.40
N ILE A 87 -0.94 -2.95 4.56
CA ILE A 87 -0.72 -3.27 3.14
C ILE A 87 0.77 -3.12 2.81
N GLY A 88 1.32 -4.05 2.03
CA GLY A 88 2.71 -3.99 1.58
C GLY A 88 2.94 -2.83 0.62
N SER A 89 4.00 -2.04 0.83
CA SER A 89 4.29 -0.88 -0.02
C SER A 89 4.57 -1.27 -1.48
N LEU A 90 5.13 -2.46 -1.74
CA LEU A 90 5.29 -2.98 -3.11
C LEU A 90 3.97 -3.38 -3.75
N GLU A 91 3.01 -3.90 -2.98
CA GLU A 91 1.67 -4.21 -3.48
C GLU A 91 0.96 -2.92 -3.90
N ILE A 92 1.08 -1.85 -3.09
CA ILE A 92 0.55 -0.53 -3.42
C ILE A 92 1.17 0.00 -4.71
N ILE A 93 2.49 -0.05 -4.86
CA ILE A 93 3.19 0.42 -6.06
C ILE A 93 2.79 -0.41 -7.28
N GLY A 94 2.74 -1.74 -7.15
CA GLY A 94 2.33 -2.63 -8.24
C GLY A 94 0.89 -2.38 -8.68
N ARG A 95 -0.02 -2.21 -7.71
CA ARG A 95 -1.42 -1.86 -7.99
C ARG A 95 -1.54 -0.51 -8.68
N ALA A 96 -0.84 0.50 -8.17
CA ALA A 96 -0.83 1.82 -8.79
C ALA A 96 -0.30 1.74 -10.24
N ALA A 97 0.76 0.99 -10.50
CA ALA A 97 1.28 0.80 -11.85
C ALA A 97 0.24 0.16 -12.79
N LEU A 98 -0.49 -0.86 -12.32
CA LEU A 98 -1.57 -1.50 -13.09
C LEU A 98 -2.73 -0.54 -13.37
N ASP A 99 -3.12 0.28 -12.39
CA ASP A 99 -4.21 1.27 -12.56
C ASP A 99 -3.86 2.35 -13.61
N HIS A 100 -2.57 2.59 -13.86
CA HIS A 100 -2.08 3.56 -14.86
C HIS A 100 -1.61 2.92 -16.17
N ALA A 101 -1.59 1.59 -16.28
CA ALA A 101 -1.17 0.89 -17.48
C ALA A 101 -2.32 0.80 -18.50
N PRO A 102 -2.16 1.31 -19.74
CA PRO A 102 -3.16 1.09 -20.78
C PRO A 102 -3.17 -0.38 -21.23
N GLY A 103 -4.29 -1.07 -21.04
CA GLY A 103 -4.60 -2.33 -21.74
C GLY A 103 -4.01 -3.62 -21.17
N VAL A 104 -3.49 -3.65 -19.93
CA VAL A 104 -3.09 -4.90 -19.28
C VAL A 104 -4.33 -5.53 -18.62
N GLY A 105 -4.77 -6.68 -19.15
CA GLY A 105 -5.98 -7.40 -18.73
C GLY A 105 -6.00 -7.71 -17.24
N ARG A 106 -7.20 -7.69 -16.65
CA ARG A 106 -7.49 -7.90 -15.22
C ARG A 106 -7.38 -9.37 -14.79
N ASP A 107 -6.41 -10.10 -15.33
CA ASP A 107 -6.28 -11.53 -15.12
C ASP A 107 -5.19 -11.79 -14.07
N VAL A 108 -5.49 -11.42 -12.83
CA VAL A 108 -4.81 -11.97 -11.64
C VAL A 108 -5.84 -12.76 -10.84
N HIS A 109 -6.34 -13.84 -11.43
CA HIS A 109 -6.93 -14.93 -10.67
C HIS A 109 -5.98 -16.11 -10.71
N GLY A 110 -5.24 -16.30 -9.61
CA GLY A 110 -4.59 -17.58 -9.34
C GLY A 110 -5.63 -18.57 -8.85
N ASP A 111 -6.45 -19.09 -9.76
CA ASP A 111 -7.15 -20.35 -9.52
C ASP A 111 -6.27 -21.47 -10.06
N ALA A 112 -5.72 -22.24 -9.13
CA ALA A 112 -5.05 -23.49 -9.41
C ALA A 112 -6.11 -24.54 -9.80
N ASP A 113 -6.54 -24.55 -11.07
CA ASP A 113 -6.97 -25.78 -11.74
C ASP A 113 -7.32 -25.53 -13.22
N THR A 114 -6.47 -25.99 -14.14
CA THR A 114 -6.85 -26.49 -15.47
C THR A 114 -5.65 -27.17 -16.14
N PRO A 115 -5.85 -28.15 -17.04
CA PRO A 115 -5.18 -29.43 -17.00
C PRO A 115 -3.96 -29.48 -17.91
N GLN A 116 -3.03 -30.36 -17.55
CA GLN A 116 -1.87 -30.71 -18.35
C GLN A 116 -2.29 -31.22 -19.74
N THR A 117 -1.81 -30.54 -20.78
CA THR A 117 -1.85 -31.04 -22.16
C THR A 117 -0.44 -31.49 -22.56
N ASP A 118 -0.28 -32.79 -22.47
CA ASP A 118 0.64 -33.66 -23.18
C ASP A 118 0.74 -33.30 -24.67
N ASN A 119 1.91 -32.78 -25.07
CA ASN A 119 2.26 -32.64 -26.47
C ASN A 119 3.42 -33.58 -26.82
N ALA A 120 3.06 -34.79 -27.21
CA ALA A 120 3.90 -35.65 -28.02
C ALA A 120 3.55 -35.40 -29.49
N THR A 121 4.55 -35.02 -30.30
CA THR A 121 4.85 -35.54 -31.66
C THR A 121 5.61 -34.49 -32.47
N GLY A 122 6.75 -34.88 -33.06
CA GLY A 122 7.28 -34.19 -34.23
C GLY A 122 8.80 -34.22 -34.39
N ALA A 123 9.36 -35.40 -34.67
CA ALA A 123 10.75 -35.55 -35.11
C ALA A 123 10.94 -34.99 -36.53
N LEU A 124 11.95 -34.14 -36.77
CA LEU A 124 12.62 -33.92 -38.07
C LEU A 124 14.03 -33.35 -37.77
N HIS A 125 15.08 -34.17 -37.82
CA HIS A 125 15.96 -34.40 -38.97
C HIS A 125 17.22 -33.51 -38.91
N ASP A 126 18.32 -34.14 -38.52
CA ASP A 126 19.69 -33.65 -38.66
C ASP A 126 20.22 -34.01 -40.06
N PRO A 127 21.00 -33.16 -40.74
CA PRO A 127 22.08 -33.72 -41.52
C PRO A 127 23.43 -33.03 -41.30
N ALA A 128 24.42 -33.90 -41.12
CA ALA A 128 25.87 -33.70 -41.12
C ALA A 128 26.38 -33.13 -42.48
N PRO A 129 27.70 -33.02 -42.76
CA PRO A 129 28.82 -33.91 -42.38
C PRO A 129 29.64 -33.50 -41.15
#